data_AF-A0A2T3A733-F1
#
_entry.id   AF-A0A2T3A733-F1
#
_cell.length_a   1.000
_cell.length_b   1.000
_cell.length_c   1.000
_cell.angle_alpha   90.00
_cell.angle_beta   90.00
_cell.angle_gamma   90.00
#
_symmetry.space_group_name_H-M   'P 1'
#
loop_
_entity.id
_entity.type
_entity.pdbx_description
1 polymer ?
#
loop_
_entity_poly.entity_id
_entity_poly.type
_entity_poly.pdbx_seq_one_letter_code
_entity_poly.pdbx_strand_id
1 'polypeptide(L)'
;ETPEQRVARLRAAHEKAKNAKVSRFDKILAKSRPFFDSAHRVTVISLVGLTAVAGLMTAYTAYDMLRHNRQRKLDFMEAQKRMAADSLEAARLAYMRGDATDEQMAMVDEANTKVEGFHMPSILSAPKPLSNRPSEESTQAAAAPAPRSDAQPQNTSSKWWGLFSGSKKAEEPSTEATQQPPRTLEEKRAMLESARAAFEKEKENQQRGGPLDRVG
;
A
#
# COMPACT_ATOMS: atom_id res chain seq x y z
N GLU A 1 -38.63 -51.34 -46.35
CA GLU A 1 -37.67 -51.01 -45.27
C GLU A 1 -36.43 -51.88 -45.49
N THR A 2 -35.23 -51.29 -45.51
CA THR A 2 -33.99 -52.09 -45.41
C THR A 2 -33.91 -52.71 -44.02
N PRO A 3 -33.21 -53.84 -43.82
CA PRO A 3 -33.08 -54.45 -42.50
C PRO A 3 -32.53 -53.48 -41.44
N GLU A 4 -31.61 -52.60 -41.84
CA GLU A 4 -31.04 -51.56 -40.97
C GLU A 4 -32.08 -50.52 -40.53
N GLN A 5 -32.92 -50.06 -41.46
CA GLN A 5 -34.00 -49.11 -41.16
C GLN A 5 -35.02 -49.70 -40.18
N ARG A 6 -35.32 -51.00 -40.28
CA ARG A 6 -36.22 -51.69 -39.36
C ARG A 6 -35.67 -51.71 -37.94
N VAL A 7 -34.38 -51.99 -37.77
CA VAL A 7 -33.72 -51.97 -36.46
C VAL A 7 -33.67 -50.55 -35.89
N ALA A 8 -33.37 -49.54 -36.71
CA ALA A 8 -33.36 -48.14 -36.28
C ALA A 8 -34.74 -47.69 -35.79
N ARG A 9 -35.81 -48.05 -36.51
CA ARG A 9 -37.19 -47.77 -36.09
C ARG A 9 -37.56 -48.48 -34.78
N LEU A 10 -37.20 -49.75 -34.63
CA LEU A 10 -37.48 -50.51 -33.41
C LEU A 10 -36.72 -49.94 -32.20
N ARG A 11 -35.45 -49.54 -32.37
CA ARG A 11 -34.69 -48.84 -31.33
C ARG A 11 -35.33 -47.50 -30.98
N ALA A 12 -35.69 -46.70 -31.98
CA ALA A 12 -36.35 -45.41 -31.76
C ALA A 12 -37.72 -45.57 -31.08
N ALA A 13 -38.51 -46.59 -31.44
CA ALA A 13 -39.78 -46.89 -30.78
C ALA A 13 -39.59 -47.35 -29.33
N HIS A 14 -38.57 -48.17 -29.08
CA HIS A 14 -38.24 -48.64 -27.73
C HIS A 14 -37.72 -47.50 -26.84
N GLU A 15 -36.87 -46.60 -27.36
CA GLU A 15 -36.42 -45.41 -26.65
C GLU A 15 -37.56 -44.43 -26.39
N LYS A 16 -38.46 -44.22 -27.36
CA LYS A 16 -39.67 -43.43 -27.16
C LYS A 16 -40.58 -44.03 -26.08
N ALA A 17 -40.74 -45.36 -26.05
CA ALA A 17 -41.52 -46.04 -25.02
C ALA A 17 -40.90 -45.90 -23.61
N LYS A 18 -39.57 -45.98 -23.50
CA LYS A 18 -38.84 -45.71 -22.25
C LYS A 18 -39.03 -44.26 -21.81
N ASN A 19 -38.86 -43.31 -22.72
CA ASN A 19 -39.03 -41.89 -22.45
C ASN A 19 -40.49 -41.47 -22.19
N ALA A 20 -41.48 -42.24 -22.65
CA ALA A 20 -42.91 -41.99 -22.40
C ALA A 20 -43.33 -42.40 -20.97
N LYS A 21 -42.65 -43.39 -20.37
CA LYS A 21 -42.90 -43.83 -18.99
C LYS A 21 -42.37 -42.87 -17.93
N VAL A 22 -41.51 -41.92 -18.30
CA VAL A 22 -40.94 -40.93 -17.39
C VAL A 22 -41.88 -39.73 -17.24
N SER A 23 -42.24 -39.40 -16.01
CA SER A 23 -43.08 -38.23 -15.69
C SER A 23 -42.45 -36.94 -16.21
N ARG A 24 -43.28 -35.97 -16.65
CA ARG A 24 -42.81 -34.66 -17.12
C ARG A 24 -41.99 -33.93 -16.05
N PHE A 25 -42.35 -34.10 -14.79
CA PHE A 25 -41.63 -33.53 -13.66
C PHE A 25 -40.23 -34.15 -13.51
N ASP A 26 -40.11 -35.46 -13.65
CA ASP A 26 -38.84 -36.17 -13.56
C ASP A 26 -37.87 -35.80 -14.69
N LYS A 27 -38.39 -35.52 -15.90
CA LYS A 27 -37.57 -34.97 -17.01
C LYS A 27 -37.02 -33.58 -16.70
N ILE A 28 -37.82 -32.72 -16.06
CA ILE A 28 -37.38 -31.38 -15.65
C ILE A 28 -36.30 -31.49 -14.58
N LEU A 29 -36.49 -32.39 -13.61
CA LEU A 29 -35.54 -32.62 -12.52
C LEU A 29 -34.21 -33.22 -13.03
N ALA A 30 -34.28 -34.17 -13.96
CA ALA A 30 -33.09 -34.73 -14.60
C ALA A 30 -32.30 -33.66 -15.37
N LYS A 31 -33.00 -32.69 -15.98
CA LYS A 31 -32.39 -31.59 -16.72
C LYS A 31 -31.86 -30.48 -15.82
N SER A 32 -32.37 -30.33 -14.61
CA SER A 32 -31.92 -29.33 -13.64
C SER A 32 -30.71 -29.77 -12.83
N ARG A 33 -30.51 -31.08 -12.62
CA ARG A 33 -29.35 -31.64 -11.91
C ARG A 33 -27.99 -31.07 -12.36
N PRO A 34 -27.63 -31.08 -13.66
CA PRO A 34 -26.35 -30.52 -14.10
C PRO A 34 -26.24 -29.00 -13.90
N PHE A 35 -27.38 -28.28 -13.89
CA PHE A 35 -27.38 -26.84 -13.63
C PHE A 35 -27.05 -26.54 -12.18
N PHE A 36 -27.63 -27.28 -11.22
CA PHE A 36 -27.32 -27.11 -9.80
C PHE A 36 -25.88 -27.47 -9.47
N ASP A 37 -25.37 -28.57 -10.02
CA ASP A 37 -23.98 -28.97 -9.83
C ASP A 37 -23.01 -27.93 -10.44
N SER A 38 -23.35 -27.38 -11.61
CA SER A 38 -22.57 -26.29 -12.23
C SER A 38 -22.63 -25.00 -11.42
N ALA A 39 -23.81 -24.62 -10.93
CA ALA A 39 -23.97 -23.41 -10.11
C ALA A 39 -23.19 -23.52 -8.81
N HIS A 40 -23.27 -24.67 -8.12
CA HIS A 40 -22.48 -24.92 -6.93
C HIS A 40 -20.98 -24.83 -7.22
N ARG A 41 -20.50 -25.45 -8.30
CA ARG A 41 -19.09 -25.37 -8.70
C ARG A 41 -18.64 -23.93 -8.97
N VAL A 42 -19.45 -23.14 -9.67
CA VAL A 42 -19.16 -21.72 -9.91
C VAL A 42 -19.09 -20.94 -8.60
N THR A 43 -20.02 -21.17 -7.66
CA THR A 43 -19.97 -20.49 -6.36
C THR A 43 -18.73 -20.82 -5.56
N VAL A 44 -18.32 -22.10 -5.52
CA VAL A 44 -17.11 -22.55 -4.83
C VAL A 44 -15.86 -21.91 -5.46
N ILE A 45 -15.74 -21.94 -6.79
CA ILE A 45 -14.61 -21.30 -7.49
C ILE A 45 -14.61 -19.79 -7.24
N SER A 46 -15.76 -19.14 -7.23
CA SER A 46 -15.85 -17.71 -6.94
C SER A 46 -15.42 -17.39 -5.51
N LEU A 47 -15.81 -18.22 -4.53
CA LEU A 47 -15.48 -18.01 -3.12
C LEU A 47 -13.97 -18.17 -2.90
N VAL A 48 -13.37 -19.20 -3.50
CA VAL A 48 -11.92 -19.42 -3.46
C VAL A 48 -11.16 -18.31 -4.18
N GLY A 49 -11.67 -17.84 -5.33
CA GLY A 49 -11.09 -16.71 -6.05
C GLY A 49 -11.14 -15.42 -5.23
N LEU A 50 -12.28 -15.15 -4.58
CA LEU A 50 -12.48 -13.95 -3.77
C LEU A 50 -11.59 -13.95 -2.53
N THR A 51 -11.42 -15.09 -1.86
CA THR A 51 -10.51 -15.20 -0.71
C THR A 51 -9.05 -15.01 -1.12
N ALA A 52 -8.65 -15.52 -2.28
CA ALA A 52 -7.29 -15.29 -2.81
C ALA A 52 -7.04 -13.80 -3.09
N VAL A 53 -7.99 -13.12 -3.74
CA VAL A 53 -7.89 -11.67 -4.01
C VAL A 53 -7.87 -10.86 -2.71
N ALA A 54 -8.73 -11.19 -1.74
CA ALA A 54 -8.74 -10.53 -0.44
C ALA A 54 -7.42 -10.73 0.32
N GLY A 55 -6.84 -11.92 0.24
CA GLY A 55 -5.52 -12.23 0.81
C GLY A 55 -4.41 -11.38 0.19
N LEU A 56 -4.36 -11.29 -1.15
CA LEU A 56 -3.41 -10.44 -1.86
C LEU A 56 -3.57 -8.96 -1.52
N MET A 57 -4.82 -8.48 -1.44
CA MET A 57 -5.11 -7.10 -1.05
C MET A 57 -4.61 -6.80 0.38
N THR A 58 -4.78 -7.74 1.31
CA THR A 58 -4.29 -7.60 2.69
C THR A 58 -2.77 -7.59 2.75
N ALA A 59 -2.10 -8.46 2.00
CA ALA A 59 -0.65 -8.46 1.92
C ALA A 59 -0.12 -7.14 1.31
N TYR A 60 -0.81 -6.62 0.29
CA TYR A 60 -0.48 -5.36 -0.34
C TYR A 60 -0.58 -4.18 0.64
N THR A 61 -1.68 -4.07 1.40
CA THR A 61 -1.86 -2.98 2.36
C THR A 61 -0.86 -3.08 3.52
N ALA A 62 -0.56 -4.29 4.00
CA ALA A 62 0.46 -4.50 5.02
C ALA A 62 1.86 -4.08 4.52
N TYR A 63 2.20 -4.43 3.28
CA TYR A 63 3.45 -4.01 2.66
C TYR A 63 3.53 -2.50 2.48
N ASP A 64 2.44 -1.88 2.04
CA ASP A 64 2.35 -0.44 1.83
C ASP A 64 2.60 0.35 3.12
N MET A 65 1.97 -0.06 4.22
CA MET A 65 2.20 0.54 5.54
C MET A 65 3.64 0.38 6.01
N LEU A 66 4.25 -0.80 5.80
CA LEU A 66 5.64 -1.05 6.19
C LEU A 66 6.62 -0.16 5.42
N ARG A 67 6.40 0.02 4.11
CA ARG A 67 7.22 0.86 3.25
C ARG A 67 7.15 2.33 3.68
N HIS A 68 5.96 2.85 3.89
CA HIS A 68 5.77 4.23 4.34
C HIS A 68 6.36 4.48 5.73
N ASN A 69 6.22 3.53 6.65
CA ASN A 69 6.82 3.63 7.99
C ASN A 69 8.34 3.60 7.94
N ARG A 70 8.94 2.81 7.02
CA ARG A 70 10.39 2.84 6.79
C ARG A 70 10.86 4.19 6.28
N GLN A 71 10.14 4.79 5.32
CA GLN A 71 10.49 6.11 4.80
C GLN A 71 10.46 7.18 5.89
N ARG A 72 9.37 7.25 6.68
CA ARG A 72 9.29 8.21 7.78
C ARG A 72 10.39 8.05 8.83
N LYS A 73 10.81 6.81 9.10
CA LYS A 73 11.95 6.54 10.01
C LYS A 73 13.26 7.05 9.43
N LEU A 74 13.48 6.90 8.13
CA LEU A 74 14.67 7.42 7.47
C LEU A 74 14.71 8.95 7.54
N ASP A 75 13.59 9.61 7.24
CA ASP A 75 13.47 11.07 7.30
C ASP A 75 13.72 11.59 8.72
N PHE A 76 13.17 10.90 9.72
CA PHE A 76 13.39 11.24 11.13
C PHE A 76 14.85 11.05 11.56
N MET A 77 15.49 9.96 11.15
CA MET A 77 16.90 9.72 11.42
C MET A 77 17.80 10.76 10.74
N GLU A 78 17.46 11.18 9.52
CA GLU A 78 18.17 12.25 8.84
C GLU A 78 18.01 13.58 9.58
N ALA A 79 16.79 13.93 10.00
CA ALA A 79 16.52 15.13 10.78
C ALA A 79 17.29 15.13 12.11
N GLN A 80 17.32 14.01 12.84
CA GLN A 80 18.10 13.90 14.08
C GLN A 80 19.60 14.09 13.85
N LYS A 81 20.14 13.51 12.76
CA LYS A 81 21.55 13.71 12.40
C LYS A 81 21.87 15.17 12.11
N ARG A 82 20.96 15.89 11.44
CA ARG A 82 21.12 17.33 11.19
C ARG A 82 21.07 18.13 12.48
N MET A 83 20.08 17.88 13.35
CA MET A 83 19.99 18.55 14.65
C MET A 83 21.24 18.31 15.51
N ALA A 84 21.76 17.08 15.52
CA ALA A 84 22.98 16.74 16.24
C ALA A 84 24.22 17.42 15.64
N ALA A 85 24.28 17.57 14.31
CA ALA A 85 25.36 18.31 13.65
C ALA A 85 25.29 19.81 13.99
N ASP A 86 24.10 20.42 13.89
CA ASP A 86 23.86 21.82 14.21
C ASP A 86 24.19 22.12 15.68
N SER A 87 23.83 21.22 16.62
CA SER A 87 24.16 21.38 18.03
C SER A 87 25.66 21.29 18.30
N LEU A 88 26.37 20.44 17.56
CA LEU A 88 27.81 20.28 17.67
C LEU A 88 28.54 21.52 17.14
N GLU A 89 28.10 22.08 16.01
CA GLU A 89 28.63 23.33 15.47
C GLU A 89 28.37 24.51 16.43
N ALA A 90 27.16 24.61 16.99
CA ALA A 90 26.85 25.62 18.00
C ALA A 90 27.72 25.49 19.26
N ALA A 91 27.92 24.26 19.75
CA ALA A 91 28.79 24.00 20.89
C ALA A 91 30.25 24.37 20.60
N ARG A 92 30.75 24.10 19.39
CA ARG A 92 32.10 24.54 18.96
C ARG A 92 32.22 26.06 18.93
N LEU A 93 31.22 26.77 18.42
CA LEU A 93 31.22 28.23 18.40
C LEU A 93 31.22 28.83 19.80
N ALA A 94 30.40 28.30 20.71
CA ALA A 94 30.38 28.72 22.11
C ALA A 94 31.70 28.40 22.83
N TYR A 95 32.30 27.24 22.55
CA TYR A 95 33.61 26.87 23.08
C TYR A 95 34.69 27.85 22.65
N MET A 96 34.71 28.24 21.38
CA MET A 96 35.64 29.24 20.86
C MET A 96 35.40 30.64 21.44
N ARG A 97 34.14 30.98 21.76
CA ARG A 97 33.78 32.26 22.39
C ARG A 97 34.05 32.26 23.90
N GLY A 98 34.20 31.09 24.53
CA GLY A 98 34.48 30.95 25.96
C GLY A 98 33.24 31.02 26.86
N ASP A 99 32.04 30.91 26.28
CA ASP A 99 30.74 30.92 26.97
C ASP A 99 30.00 29.57 26.89
N ALA A 100 30.71 28.49 26.54
CA ALA A 100 30.14 27.14 26.45
C ALA A 100 29.65 26.62 27.81
N THR A 101 28.49 25.95 27.79
CA THR A 101 28.01 25.19 28.95
C THR A 101 28.80 23.88 29.12
N ASP A 102 28.81 23.33 30.35
CA ASP A 102 29.53 22.09 30.66
C ASP A 102 29.12 20.91 29.75
N GLU A 103 27.83 20.83 29.40
CA GLU A 103 27.31 19.83 28.45
C GLU A 103 27.83 20.05 27.02
N GLN A 104 27.98 21.29 26.59
CA GLN A 104 28.51 21.64 25.26
C GLN A 104 30.02 21.36 25.17
N MET A 105 30.78 21.62 26.25
CA MET A 105 32.19 21.27 26.33
C MET A 105 32.39 19.75 26.22
N ALA A 106 31.63 18.96 26.97
CA ALA A 106 31.68 17.51 26.89
C ALA A 106 31.33 16.98 25.48
N MET A 107 30.35 17.59 24.81
CA MET A 107 29.96 17.21 23.44
C MET A 107 31.07 17.48 22.41
N VAL A 108 31.81 18.58 22.57
CA VAL A 108 32.95 18.91 21.70
C VAL A 108 34.13 17.98 21.96
N ASP A 109 34.42 17.70 23.23
CA ASP A 109 35.51 16.78 23.61
C ASP A 109 35.23 15.35 23.16
N GLU A 110 33.99 14.85 23.31
CA GLU A 110 33.59 13.54 22.77
C GLU A 110 33.73 13.51 21.25
N ALA A 111 33.33 14.58 20.56
CA ALA A 111 33.48 14.68 19.11
C ALA A 111 34.96 14.69 18.69
N ASN A 112 35.83 15.40 19.42
CA ASN A 112 37.26 15.48 19.12
C ASN A 112 37.96 14.14 19.38
N THR A 113 37.70 13.49 20.53
CA THR A 113 38.25 12.16 20.85
C THR A 113 37.83 11.09 19.85
N LYS A 114 36.59 11.15 19.33
CA LYS A 114 36.09 10.25 18.29
C LYS A 114 36.78 10.44 16.94
N VAL A 115 37.21 11.65 16.62
CA VAL A 115 37.99 11.95 15.41
C VAL A 115 39.45 11.53 15.58
N GLU A 116 40.03 11.71 16.77
CA GLU A 116 41.41 11.28 17.08
C GLU A 116 41.61 9.76 17.05
N GLY A 117 40.55 8.98 17.34
CA GLY A 117 40.56 7.52 17.19
C GLY A 117 40.68 7.01 15.75
N PHE A 118 40.50 7.88 14.74
CA PHE A 118 40.72 7.58 13.33
C PHE A 118 42.03 8.23 12.86
N HIS A 119 43.16 7.59 13.21
CA HIS A 119 44.50 8.00 12.82
C HIS A 119 44.59 8.31 11.31
N MET A 120 44.77 9.58 10.95
CA MET A 120 45.24 9.95 9.61
C MET A 120 46.59 9.24 9.34
N PRO A 121 46.81 8.64 8.16
CA PRO A 121 48.14 8.15 7.79
C PRO A 121 49.09 9.36 7.80
N SER A 122 50.00 9.36 8.77
CA SER A 122 50.98 10.41 8.96
C SER A 122 51.83 10.55 7.69
N ILE A 123 51.55 11.57 6.89
CA ILE A 123 52.36 12.03 5.74
C ILE A 123 53.73 12.60 6.18
N LEU A 124 54.09 12.46 7.45
CA LEU A 124 55.39 12.82 8.04
C LEU A 124 56.22 11.57 8.38
N SER A 125 56.16 10.52 7.55
CA SER A 125 57.17 9.46 7.60
C SER A 125 58.42 9.92 6.83
N ALA A 126 59.55 9.94 7.53
CA ALA A 126 60.87 10.38 7.04
C ALA A 126 61.28 9.73 5.69
N PRO A 127 62.07 10.43 4.85
CA PRO A 127 62.45 9.93 3.53
C PRO A 127 63.33 8.68 3.65
N LYS A 128 62.84 7.54 3.16
CA LYS A 128 63.65 6.33 2.94
C LYS A 128 64.53 6.53 1.70
N PRO A 129 65.85 6.35 1.76
CA PRO A 129 66.71 6.46 0.59
C PRO A 129 66.41 5.33 -0.40
N LEU A 130 66.32 5.73 -1.66
CA LEU A 130 66.15 4.90 -2.85
C LEU A 130 67.26 3.84 -2.95
N SER A 131 66.87 2.58 -3.13
CA SER A 131 67.73 1.57 -3.75
C SER A 131 67.05 1.03 -5.00
N ASN A 132 67.82 1.07 -6.08
CA ASN A 132 67.50 0.79 -7.47
C ASN A 132 66.69 -0.49 -7.75
N ARG A 133 65.86 -0.40 -8.79
CA ARG A 133 65.82 -1.18 -10.07
C ARG A 133 64.40 -1.66 -10.44
N PRO A 134 64.09 -1.95 -11.73
CA PRO A 134 63.20 -1.09 -12.52
C PRO A 134 62.01 -1.83 -13.17
N SER A 135 61.08 -1.02 -13.68
CA SER A 135 60.27 -1.21 -14.90
C SER A 135 59.62 -2.58 -15.15
N GLU A 136 58.30 -2.66 -14.93
CA GLU A 136 57.38 -3.19 -15.95
C GLU A 136 56.11 -2.34 -15.99
N GLU A 137 55.87 -1.80 -17.17
CA GLU A 137 54.79 -0.90 -17.55
C GLU A 137 53.78 -1.74 -18.33
N SER A 138 52.51 -1.78 -17.90
CA SER A 138 51.41 -2.34 -18.68
C SER A 138 50.08 -1.77 -18.21
N THR A 139 49.70 -0.68 -18.88
CA THR A 139 48.35 -0.22 -19.22
C THR A 139 47.18 -1.19 -18.99
N GLN A 140 46.07 -0.72 -18.37
CA GLN A 140 44.77 -0.51 -19.04
C GLN A 140 43.63 -0.01 -18.12
N ALA A 141 42.91 1.00 -18.63
CA ALA A 141 41.49 1.33 -18.51
C ALA A 141 40.81 1.27 -17.11
N ALA A 142 40.41 2.37 -16.47
CA ALA A 142 39.37 3.34 -16.82
C ALA A 142 37.92 2.77 -16.87
N ALA A 143 37.09 3.33 -15.97
CA ALA A 143 35.64 3.55 -16.04
C ALA A 143 34.66 2.56 -15.35
N ALA A 144 34.07 3.04 -14.26
CA ALA A 144 32.65 2.93 -13.88
C ALA A 144 32.22 4.33 -13.39
N PRO A 145 30.94 4.81 -13.46
CA PRO A 145 29.72 4.08 -13.10
C PRO A 145 28.43 4.41 -13.92
N ALA A 146 27.36 3.64 -13.68
CA ALA A 146 25.97 3.93 -14.07
C ALA A 146 25.28 4.87 -13.03
N PRO A 147 23.97 5.21 -13.08
CA PRO A 147 22.97 5.27 -14.16
C PRO A 147 22.33 6.69 -14.31
N ARG A 148 21.55 6.94 -15.37
CA ARG A 148 20.68 8.13 -15.49
C ARG A 148 19.21 7.75 -15.49
N SER A 149 18.50 8.46 -14.64
CA SER A 149 17.06 8.57 -14.44
C SER A 149 16.38 9.35 -15.55
N ASP A 150 15.22 8.86 -16.02
CA ASP A 150 14.19 9.71 -16.61
C ASP A 150 12.83 9.33 -16.03
N ALA A 151 12.16 10.35 -15.50
CA ALA A 151 10.82 10.33 -14.95
C ALA A 151 9.95 11.27 -15.78
N GLN A 152 8.74 10.83 -16.15
CA GLN A 152 7.60 11.71 -16.41
C GLN A 152 6.27 10.98 -16.22
N PRO A 153 5.16 11.73 -15.99
CA PRO A 153 4.10 11.34 -15.06
C PRO A 153 2.70 11.16 -15.71
N GLN A 154 1.74 10.88 -14.82
CA GLN A 154 0.30 11.18 -14.88
C GLN A 154 -0.72 10.10 -15.31
N ASN A 155 -1.50 9.72 -14.28
CA ASN A 155 -2.95 9.98 -14.19
C ASN A 155 -3.90 9.11 -15.00
N THR A 156 -4.50 8.09 -14.37
CA THR A 156 -5.94 7.79 -14.55
C THR A 156 -6.55 7.00 -13.39
N SER A 157 -7.64 7.57 -12.87
CA SER A 157 -8.85 6.89 -12.35
C SER A 157 -8.84 6.24 -10.96
N SER A 158 -8.91 7.12 -9.97
CA SER A 158 -9.64 6.96 -8.70
C SER A 158 -11.17 6.84 -8.90
N LYS A 159 -11.63 5.72 -9.50
CA LYS A 159 -13.07 5.38 -9.66
C LYS A 159 -13.53 4.14 -8.87
N TRP A 160 -12.73 3.66 -7.93
CA TRP A 160 -12.99 2.41 -7.21
C TRP A 160 -13.63 2.58 -5.82
N TRP A 161 -13.58 3.78 -5.22
CA TRP A 161 -14.05 4.02 -3.85
C TRP A 161 -15.56 4.22 -3.69
N GLY A 162 -16.36 3.98 -4.73
CA GLY A 162 -17.83 4.18 -4.71
C GLY A 162 -18.68 2.93 -4.51
N LEU A 163 -18.08 1.73 -4.38
CA LEU A 163 -18.84 0.46 -4.43
C LEU A 163 -18.85 -0.38 -3.14
N PHE A 164 -18.21 0.06 -2.04
CA PHE A 164 -18.03 -0.76 -0.82
C PHE A 164 -18.67 -0.20 0.47
N SER A 165 -19.46 0.88 0.41
CA SER A 165 -20.23 1.35 1.57
C SER A 165 -21.70 0.92 1.47
N GLY A 166 -22.03 -0.28 1.94
CA GLY A 166 -23.45 -0.66 2.04
C GLY A 166 -23.73 -2.10 2.42
N SER A 167 -23.44 -2.49 3.66
CA SER A 167 -24.15 -3.58 4.36
C SER A 167 -23.82 -3.60 5.85
N LYS A 168 -24.52 -2.78 6.64
CA LYS A 168 -24.81 -3.11 8.04
C LYS A 168 -26.26 -2.79 8.36
N LYS A 169 -26.97 -3.86 8.64
CA LYS A 169 -28.35 -3.97 9.12
C LYS A 169 -28.32 -3.70 10.63
N ALA A 170 -29.03 -2.67 11.08
CA ALA A 170 -29.48 -2.50 12.45
C ALA A 170 -30.82 -1.76 12.41
N GLU A 171 -31.68 -2.16 13.34
CA GLU A 171 -33.14 -1.99 13.44
C GLU A 171 -33.69 -0.56 13.28
N GLU A 172 -34.93 -0.49 12.77
CA GLU A 172 -35.76 0.73 12.73
C GLU A 172 -36.23 1.16 14.14
N PRO A 173 -36.73 2.40 14.34
CA PRO A 173 -38.05 2.77 13.84
C PRO A 173 -38.05 4.03 12.95
N SER A 174 -38.63 3.88 11.76
CA SER A 174 -39.38 4.87 10.99
C SER A 174 -39.04 6.37 11.15
N THR A 175 -38.37 6.94 10.16
CA THR A 175 -38.91 8.07 9.38
C THR A 175 -38.13 8.16 8.07
N GLU A 176 -38.88 8.38 7.00
CA GLU A 176 -38.51 8.14 5.60
C GLU A 176 -37.32 9.00 5.14
N ALA A 177 -36.13 8.41 5.02
CA ALA A 177 -35.01 9.01 4.30
C ALA A 177 -34.79 8.24 2.99
N THR A 178 -35.70 8.46 2.05
CA THR A 178 -35.52 8.04 0.66
C THR A 178 -34.24 8.67 0.12
N GLN A 179 -33.31 7.85 -0.34
CA GLN A 179 -32.19 8.27 -1.20
C GLN A 179 -32.76 8.84 -2.50
N GLN A 180 -33.14 10.12 -2.49
CA GLN A 180 -33.44 10.89 -3.67
C GLN A 180 -32.47 12.08 -3.71
N PRO A 181 -31.86 12.37 -4.88
CA PRO A 181 -31.09 13.60 -5.03
C PRO A 181 -32.01 14.79 -4.73
N PRO A 182 -31.54 15.82 -4.01
CA PRO A 182 -32.38 16.94 -3.58
C PRO A 182 -33.00 17.60 -4.81
N ARG A 183 -34.34 17.52 -4.90
CA ARG A 183 -35.09 17.94 -6.08
C ARG A 183 -35.39 19.44 -6.05
N THR A 184 -35.28 20.07 -4.88
CA THR A 184 -35.59 21.50 -4.69
C THR A 184 -34.32 22.32 -4.42
N LEU A 185 -34.35 23.61 -4.78
CA LEU A 185 -33.21 24.52 -4.56
C LEU A 185 -32.98 24.81 -3.06
N GLU A 186 -34.03 24.71 -2.24
CA GLU A 186 -33.96 24.93 -0.79
C GLU A 186 -33.22 23.78 -0.09
N GLU A 187 -33.48 22.53 -0.46
CA GLU A 187 -32.74 21.37 0.06
C GLU A 187 -31.24 21.44 -0.28
N LYS A 188 -30.89 21.92 -1.48
CA LYS A 188 -29.49 22.12 -1.87
C LYS A 188 -28.81 23.19 -1.02
N ARG A 189 -29.53 24.26 -0.65
CA ARG A 189 -29.01 25.31 0.23
C ARG A 189 -28.80 24.78 1.65
N ALA A 190 -29.77 24.05 2.19
CA ALA A 190 -29.66 23.42 3.51
C ALA A 190 -28.50 22.38 3.58
N MET A 191 -28.29 21.62 2.50
CA MET A 191 -27.14 20.71 2.40
C MET A 191 -25.80 21.46 2.35
N LEU A 192 -25.74 22.60 1.64
CA LEU A 192 -24.52 23.42 1.58
C LEU A 192 -24.23 24.11 2.92
N GLU A 193 -25.25 24.56 3.63
CA GLU A 193 -25.12 25.15 4.96
C GLU A 193 -24.67 24.12 6.00
N SER A 194 -25.28 22.93 6.02
CA SER A 194 -24.84 21.84 6.89
C SER A 194 -23.42 21.36 6.58
N ALA A 195 -23.02 21.31 5.31
CA ALA A 195 -21.65 20.97 4.92
C ALA A 195 -20.64 22.04 5.37
N ARG A 196 -20.98 23.33 5.28
CA ARG A 196 -20.14 24.43 5.78
C ARG A 196 -20.02 24.38 7.31
N ALA A 197 -21.12 24.16 8.02
CA ALA A 197 -21.12 24.04 9.48
C ALA A 197 -20.27 22.84 9.95
N ALA A 198 -20.34 21.70 9.26
CA ALA A 198 -19.50 20.55 9.56
C ALA A 198 -18.00 20.84 9.33
N PHE A 199 -17.68 21.58 8.26
CA PHE A 199 -16.31 21.98 7.94
C PHE A 199 -15.73 22.97 8.96
N GLU A 200 -16.52 23.95 9.39
CA GLU A 200 -16.11 24.90 10.43
C GLU A 200 -15.88 24.20 11.77
N LYS A 201 -16.74 23.26 12.14
CA LYS A 201 -16.57 22.45 13.36
C LYS A 201 -15.29 21.61 13.35
N GLU A 202 -14.91 21.05 12.20
CA GLU A 202 -13.66 20.30 12.06
C GLU A 202 -12.44 21.23 12.10
N LYS A 203 -12.53 22.42 11.50
CA LYS A 203 -11.48 23.46 11.58
C LYS A 203 -11.27 23.95 13.01
N GLU A 204 -12.34 24.13 13.78
CA GLU A 204 -12.26 24.46 15.21
C GLU A 204 -11.64 23.32 16.03
N ASN A 205 -11.96 22.06 15.73
CA ASN A 205 -11.31 20.91 16.35
C ASN A 205 -9.80 20.87 16.07
N GLN A 206 -9.37 21.27 14.87
CA GLN A 206 -7.94 21.36 14.53
C GLN A 206 -7.25 22.53 15.25
N GLN A 207 -7.92 23.66 15.44
CA GLN A 207 -7.36 24.80 16.18
C GLN A 207 -7.30 24.55 17.69
N ARG A 208 -8.28 23.85 18.24
CA ARG A 208 -8.43 23.62 19.68
C ARG A 208 -7.81 22.30 20.16
N GLY A 209 -7.13 21.58 19.27
CA GLY A 209 -6.64 20.23 19.50
C GLY A 209 -7.79 19.22 19.55
N GLY A 210 -7.53 18.03 19.00
CA GLY A 210 -8.49 16.93 19.00
C GLY A 210 -8.82 16.49 20.43
N PRO A 211 -9.89 15.70 20.64
CA PRO A 211 -10.23 15.21 21.98
C PRO A 211 -9.11 14.39 22.65
N LEU A 212 -8.14 13.85 21.89
CA LEU A 212 -6.94 13.22 22.43
C LEU A 212 -5.91 14.21 22.98
N ASP A 213 -5.85 15.46 22.46
CA ASP A 213 -4.88 16.47 22.90
C ASP A 213 -5.30 17.13 24.23
N ARG A 214 -6.52 16.88 24.70
CA ARG A 214 -7.09 17.46 25.93
C ARG A 214 -7.00 16.54 27.15
N VAL A 215 -6.47 15.33 26.99
CA VAL A 215 -6.38 14.33 28.06
C VAL A 215 -4.96 14.21 28.65
N GLY A 216 -4.10 15.18 28.35
CA GLY A 216 -2.76 15.33 28.94
C GLY A 216 -2.75 16.37 30.06
#